data_AF-A0A1H1FM67-F1
#
_entry.id   AF-A0A1H1FM67-F1
#
_cell.length_a   1.000
_cell.length_b   1.000
_cell.length_c   1.000
_cell.angle_alpha   90.00
_cell.angle_beta   90.00
_cell.angle_gamma   90.00
#
_symmetry.space_group_name_H-M   'P 1'
#
loop_
_entity.id
_entity.type
_entity.pdbx_description
1 polymer ?
#
loop_
_entity_poly.entity_id
_entity_poly.type
_entity_poly.pdbx_seq_one_letter_code
_entity_poly.pdbx_strand_id
1 'polypeptide(L)'
;MDDYPLLNIFLTMMWFFLWILWLMLLFRVIVDIFRDDTLSGWAKAGWSIFVIVLPLLGVFVYLVVRGKGMGRREVAAMLERESRAYDAAARRAGRSASHAEELARLADLKNHGDLTAEEYERAKAKVLAG
;
A
#
# COMPACT_ATOMS: atom_id res chain seq x y z
N MET A 1 -41.65 42.13 -8.06
CA MET A 1 -40.93 41.37 -7.03
C MET A 1 -39.72 40.79 -7.72
N ASP A 2 -38.64 41.57 -7.66
CA ASP A 2 -37.23 41.31 -7.92
C ASP A 2 -36.87 40.40 -9.11
N ASP A 3 -36.89 41.01 -10.30
CA ASP A 3 -36.31 40.51 -11.54
C ASP A 3 -34.77 40.55 -11.46
N TYR A 4 -34.17 39.49 -10.91
CA TYR A 4 -32.73 39.20 -11.04
C TYR A 4 -32.51 38.01 -11.99
N PRO A 5 -32.71 38.19 -13.31
CA PRO A 5 -32.63 37.09 -14.27
C PRO A 5 -31.23 36.46 -14.31
N LEU A 6 -30.16 37.25 -14.15
CA LEU A 6 -28.79 36.74 -14.10
C LEU A 6 -28.54 35.86 -12.88
N LEU A 7 -29.01 36.28 -11.70
CA LEU A 7 -28.89 35.50 -10.47
C LEU A 7 -29.74 34.23 -10.55
N ASN A 8 -30.94 34.31 -11.10
CA ASN A 8 -31.82 33.15 -11.27
C ASN A 8 -31.23 32.13 -12.27
N ILE A 9 -30.69 32.58 -13.39
CA ILE A 9 -29.98 31.73 -14.35
C ILE A 9 -28.74 31.11 -13.72
N PHE A 10 -27.92 31.90 -13.00
CA PHE A 10 -26.75 31.41 -12.27
C PHE A 10 -27.13 30.33 -11.24
N LEU A 11 -28.14 30.59 -10.40
CA LEU A 11 -28.62 29.64 -9.41
C LEU A 11 -29.19 28.38 -10.05
N THR A 12 -29.92 28.51 -11.16
CA THR A 12 -30.46 27.36 -11.92
C THR A 12 -29.33 26.51 -12.51
N MET A 13 -28.30 27.15 -13.08
CA MET A 13 -27.13 26.47 -13.62
C MET A 13 -26.28 25.81 -12.52
N MET A 14 -26.16 26.44 -11.36
CA MET A 14 -25.52 25.89 -10.17
C MET A 14 -26.31 24.71 -9.59
N TRP A 15 -27.64 24.79 -9.53
CA TRP A 15 -28.50 23.70 -9.10
C TRP A 15 -28.41 22.51 -10.06
N PHE A 16 -28.40 22.78 -11.37
CA PHE A 16 -28.20 21.76 -12.41
C PHE A 16 -26.82 21.09 -12.28
N PHE A 17 -25.76 21.87 -12.05
CA PHE A 17 -24.43 21.35 -11.79
C PHE A 17 -24.40 20.47 -10.53
N LEU A 18 -25.00 20.91 -9.42
CA LEU A 18 -25.12 20.14 -8.19
C LEU A 18 -25.90 18.84 -8.42
N TRP A 19 -26.93 18.87 -9.27
CA TRP A 19 -27.71 17.70 -9.63
C TRP A 19 -26.90 16.68 -10.45
N ILE A 20 -26.12 17.16 -11.42
CA ILE A 20 -25.17 16.30 -12.17
C ILE A 20 -24.10 15.74 -11.22
N LEU A 21 -23.50 16.59 -10.38
CA LEU A 21 -22.50 16.17 -9.38
C LEU A 21 -23.08 15.09 -8.46
N TRP A 22 -24.33 15.27 -8.02
CA TRP A 22 -25.04 14.31 -7.21
C TRP A 22 -25.22 12.95 -7.90
N LEU A 23 -25.66 12.94 -9.15
CA LEU A 23 -25.77 11.72 -9.94
C LEU A 23 -24.40 11.07 -10.18
N MET A 24 -23.37 11.86 -10.49
CA MET A 24 -22.00 11.39 -10.65
C MET A 24 -21.50 10.69 -9.37
N LEU A 25 -21.78 11.26 -8.20
CA LEU A 25 -21.44 10.63 -6.91
C LEU A 25 -22.24 9.35 -6.69
N LEU A 26 -23.53 9.33 -7.02
CA LEU A 26 -24.37 8.13 -6.95
C LEU A 26 -23.79 6.99 -7.80
N PHE A 27 -23.52 7.25 -9.08
CA PHE A 27 -22.91 6.26 -9.98
C PHE A 27 -21.53 5.82 -9.49
N ARG A 28 -20.71 6.75 -8.98
CA ARG A 28 -19.39 6.42 -8.44
C ARG A 28 -19.48 5.51 -7.22
N VAL A 29 -20.41 5.74 -6.30
CA VAL A 29 -20.63 4.87 -5.13
C VAL A 29 -21.11 3.50 -5.57
N ILE A 30 -22.03 3.43 -6.52
CA ILE A 30 -22.51 2.17 -7.09
C ILE A 30 -21.34 1.38 -7.70
N VAL A 31 -20.51 2.01 -8.54
CA VAL A 31 -19.32 1.37 -9.13
C VAL A 31 -18.33 0.92 -8.04
N ASP A 32 -18.14 1.69 -6.98
CA ASP A 32 -17.23 1.36 -5.88
C ASP A 32 -17.73 0.16 -5.05
N ILE A 33 -19.05 -0.03 -4.95
CA ILE A 33 -19.67 -1.24 -4.37
C ILE A 33 -19.45 -2.44 -5.29
N PHE A 34 -19.62 -2.27 -6.60
CA PHE A 34 -19.40 -3.36 -7.56
C PHE A 34 -17.94 -3.79 -7.63
N ARG A 35 -17.01 -2.83 -7.54
CA ARG A 35 -15.56 -3.05 -7.56
C ARG A 35 -15.02 -3.74 -6.30
N ASP A 36 -15.80 -3.77 -5.23
CA ASP A 36 -15.47 -4.51 -4.02
C ASP A 36 -15.80 -5.99 -4.19
N ASP A 37 -14.79 -6.77 -4.57
CA ASP A 37 -14.81 -8.21 -4.77
C ASP A 37 -14.94 -9.02 -3.47
N THR A 38 -14.89 -8.37 -2.31
CA THR A 38 -15.09 -9.01 -1.00
C THR A 38 -16.57 -9.16 -0.63
N LEU A 39 -17.49 -8.48 -1.33
CA LEU A 39 -18.93 -8.52 -1.08
C LEU A 39 -19.62 -9.61 -1.91
N SER A 40 -20.50 -10.39 -1.26
CA SER A 40 -21.34 -11.37 -1.95
C SER A 40 -22.30 -10.69 -2.95
N GLY A 41 -22.60 -11.34 -4.07
CA GLY A 41 -23.43 -10.75 -5.14
C GLY A 41 -24.81 -10.28 -4.67
N TRP A 42 -25.41 -10.97 -3.70
CA TRP A 42 -26.68 -10.57 -3.08
C TRP A 42 -26.56 -9.31 -2.21
N ALA A 43 -25.45 -9.15 -1.50
CA ALA A 43 -25.18 -7.93 -0.74
C ALA A 43 -25.02 -6.72 -1.67
N LYS A 44 -24.37 -6.90 -2.84
CA LYS A 44 -24.23 -5.84 -3.87
C LYS A 44 -25.58 -5.39 -4.44
N ALA A 45 -26.47 -6.33 -4.73
CA ALA A 45 -27.79 -6.04 -5.27
C ALA A 45 -28.66 -5.25 -4.27
N GLY A 46 -28.72 -5.70 -3.01
CA GLY A 46 -29.46 -5.02 -1.95
C GLY A 46 -28.91 -3.60 -1.69
N TRP A 47 -27.59 -3.45 -1.68
CA TRP A 47 -26.93 -2.16 -1.51
C TRP A 47 -27.21 -1.18 -2.65
N SER A 48 -27.21 -1.67 -3.89
CA SER A 48 -27.49 -0.84 -5.05
C SER A 48 -28.92 -0.29 -5.02
N ILE A 49 -29.90 -1.14 -4.70
CA ILE A 49 -31.31 -0.72 -4.55
C ILE A 49 -31.46 0.30 -3.42
N PHE A 50 -30.80 0.07 -2.28
CA PHE A 50 -30.85 0.96 -1.13
C PHE A 50 -30.27 2.36 -1.44
N VAL A 51 -29.13 2.41 -2.14
CA VAL A 51 -28.48 3.67 -2.55
C VAL A 51 -29.33 4.44 -3.56
N ILE A 52 -30.05 3.75 -4.45
CA ILE A 52 -30.95 4.38 -5.43
C ILE A 52 -32.17 5.01 -4.75
N VAL A 53 -32.77 4.31 -3.77
CA VAL A 53 -34.01 4.77 -3.11
C VAL A 53 -33.73 5.80 -2.02
N LEU A 54 -32.61 5.67 -1.30
CA LEU A 54 -32.23 6.55 -0.19
C LEU A 54 -30.78 7.00 -0.32
N PRO A 55 -30.45 7.89 -1.28
CA PRO A 55 -29.08 8.22 -1.60
C PRO A 55 -28.30 8.91 -0.46
N LEU A 56 -28.95 9.76 0.35
CA LEU A 56 -28.34 10.33 1.57
C LEU A 56 -28.03 9.26 2.63
N LEU A 57 -28.94 8.30 2.80
CA LEU A 57 -28.82 7.24 3.80
C LEU A 57 -27.85 6.15 3.33
N GLY A 58 -27.78 5.89 2.03
CA GLY A 58 -26.84 4.99 1.39
C GLY A 58 -25.39 5.41 1.60
N VAL A 59 -25.07 6.70 1.43
CA VAL A 59 -23.72 7.21 1.72
C VAL A 59 -23.38 7.09 3.21
N PHE A 60 -24.32 7.39 4.11
CA PHE A 60 -24.10 7.31 5.55
C PHE A 60 -23.81 5.89 6.02
N VAL A 61 -24.61 4.91 5.58
CA VAL A 61 -24.41 3.51 5.94
C VAL A 61 -23.13 2.96 5.28
N TYR A 62 -22.78 3.43 4.07
CA TYR A 62 -21.55 3.03 3.39
C TYR A 62 -20.31 3.43 4.18
N LEU A 63 -20.29 4.65 4.72
CA LEU A 63 -19.24 5.12 5.61
C LEU A 63 -19.17 4.32 6.91
N VAL A 64 -20.30 3.91 7.48
CA VAL A 64 -20.34 3.08 8.71
C VAL A 64 -19.80 1.66 8.45
N VAL A 65 -20.18 1.06 7.32
CA VAL A 65 -19.74 -0.31 6.96
C VAL A 65 -18.27 -0.32 6.50
N ARG A 66 -17.85 0.67 5.71
CA ARG A 66 -16.54 0.70 5.04
C ARG A 66 -15.49 1.57 5.74
N GLY A 67 -15.87 2.41 6.70
CA GLY A 67 -14.95 3.21 7.52
C GLY A 67 -13.97 2.40 8.38
N LYS A 68 -14.23 1.10 8.58
CA LYS A 68 -13.34 0.18 9.30
C LYS A 68 -12.28 -0.53 8.44
N GLY A 69 -12.34 -0.41 7.12
CA GLY A 69 -11.44 -1.15 6.21
C GLY A 69 -10.07 -0.50 5.96
N MET A 70 -9.96 0.82 6.17
CA MET A 70 -8.79 1.59 5.76
C MET A 70 -7.59 1.39 6.71
N GLY A 71 -7.82 1.47 8.02
CA GLY A 71 -6.74 1.37 9.01
C GLY A 71 -6.08 -0.02 9.10
N ARG A 72 -6.81 -1.11 8.82
CA ARG A 72 -6.27 -2.47 8.98
C ARG A 72 -5.32 -2.88 7.84
N ARG A 73 -5.58 -2.42 6.61
CA ARG A 73 -4.75 -2.77 5.44
C ARG A 73 -3.48 -1.93 5.37
N GLU A 74 -3.55 -0.67 5.77
CA GLU A 74 -2.37 0.20 5.83
C GLU A 74 -1.38 -0.25 6.91
N VAL A 75 -1.87 -0.63 8.09
CA VAL A 75 -1.02 -1.15 9.17
C VAL A 75 -0.36 -2.47 8.76
N ALA A 76 -1.11 -3.39 8.12
CA ALA A 76 -0.54 -4.65 7.63
C ALA A 76 0.53 -4.42 6.54
N ALA A 77 0.28 -3.51 5.59
CA ALA A 77 1.24 -3.16 4.54
C ALA A 77 2.48 -2.43 5.08
N MET A 78 2.33 -1.62 6.14
CA MET A 78 3.47 -0.99 6.80
C MET A 78 4.33 -2.02 7.55
N LEU A 79 3.72 -2.90 8.35
CA LEU A 79 4.43 -3.97 9.07
C LEU A 79 5.18 -4.90 8.11
N GLU A 80 4.60 -5.23 6.96
CA GLU A 80 5.24 -6.12 5.99
C GLU A 80 6.42 -5.46 5.25
N ARG A 81 6.38 -4.13 5.09
CA ARG A 81 7.52 -3.37 4.53
C ARG A 81 8.65 -3.25 5.54
N GLU A 82 8.30 -3.02 6.80
CA GLU A 82 9.25 -2.90 7.90
C GLU A 82 9.98 -4.23 8.14
N SER A 83 9.25 -5.35 8.21
CA SER A 83 9.86 -6.68 8.39
C SER A 83 10.84 -7.04 7.27
N ARG A 84 10.47 -6.79 6.01
CA ARG A 84 11.35 -7.04 4.85
C ARG A 84 12.62 -6.18 4.89
N ALA A 85 12.55 -4.95 5.41
CA ALA A 85 13.71 -4.08 5.56
C ALA A 85 14.66 -4.60 6.66
N TYR A 86 14.12 -5.01 7.81
CA TYR A 86 14.90 -5.62 8.89
C TYR A 86 15.57 -6.92 8.46
N ASP A 87 14.87 -7.83 7.78
CA ASP A 87 15.43 -9.09 7.29
C ASP A 87 16.54 -8.89 6.24
N ALA A 88 16.43 -7.85 5.43
CA ALA A 88 17.48 -7.50 4.45
C ALA A 88 18.72 -6.92 5.16
N ALA A 89 18.53 -6.09 6.18
CA ALA A 89 19.62 -5.53 6.98
C ALA A 89 20.34 -6.62 7.80
N ALA A 90 19.59 -7.50 8.46
CA ALA A 90 20.13 -8.61 9.25
C ALA A 90 20.96 -9.58 8.38
N ARG A 91 20.49 -9.91 7.18
CA ARG A 91 21.25 -10.76 6.24
C ARG A 91 22.55 -10.11 5.74
N ARG A 92 22.55 -8.80 5.49
CA ARG A 92 23.77 -8.05 5.12
C ARG A 92 24.77 -8.01 6.27
N ALA A 93 24.30 -7.75 7.49
CA ALA A 93 25.14 -7.75 8.68
C ALA A 93 25.75 -9.14 8.94
N GLY A 94 24.94 -10.20 8.84
CA GLY A 94 25.41 -11.59 8.99
C GLY A 94 26.44 -11.99 7.93
N ARG A 95 26.24 -11.60 6.67
CA ARG A 95 27.24 -11.81 5.60
C ARG A 95 28.54 -11.06 5.89
N SER A 96 28.47 -9.79 6.30
CA SER A 96 29.65 -9.00 6.63
C SER A 96 30.45 -9.59 7.80
N ALA A 97 29.76 -10.10 8.83
CA ALA A 97 30.39 -10.78 9.96
C ALA A 97 31.08 -12.08 9.51
N SER A 98 30.41 -12.90 8.69
CA SER A 98 30.97 -14.15 8.14
C SER A 98 32.24 -13.90 7.31
N HIS A 99 32.25 -12.85 6.47
CA HIS A 99 33.42 -12.51 5.66
C HIS A 99 34.60 -12.05 6.54
N ALA A 100 34.34 -11.28 7.60
CA ALA A 100 35.36 -10.86 8.54
C ALA A 100 35.97 -12.06 9.31
N GLU A 101 35.14 -13.03 9.67
CA GLU A 101 35.55 -14.24 10.39
C GLU A 101 36.35 -15.21 9.49
N GLU A 102 35.98 -15.34 8.21
CA GLU A 102 36.77 -16.07 7.20
C GLU A 102 38.13 -15.41 6.93
N LEU A 103 38.19 -14.07 6.83
CA LEU A 103 39.44 -13.34 6.67
C LEU A 103 40.37 -13.52 7.90
N ALA A 104 39.81 -13.54 9.11
CA ALA A 104 40.56 -13.79 10.33
C ALA A 104 41.18 -15.20 10.36
N ARG A 105 40.43 -16.24 9.95
CA ARG A 105 40.96 -17.61 9.82
C ARG A 105 42.05 -17.72 8.77
N LEU A 106 41.89 -17.07 7.61
CA LEU A 106 42.90 -17.07 6.56
C LEU A 106 44.21 -16.43 7.04
N ALA A 107 44.14 -15.36 7.84
CA ALA A 107 45.32 -14.71 8.41
C ALA A 107 46.04 -15.60 9.42
N ASP A 108 45.28 -16.35 10.23
CA ASP A 108 45.83 -17.28 11.22
C ASP A 108 46.59 -18.46 10.57
N LEU A 109 45.99 -19.07 9.54
CA LEU A 109 46.63 -20.16 8.76
C LEU A 109 47.92 -19.71 8.07
N LYS A 110 47.95 -18.46 7.57
CA LYS A 110 49.18 -17.88 7.00
C LYS A 110 50.27 -17.71 8.07
N ASN A 111 49.91 -17.25 9.26
CA ASN A 111 50.85 -17.03 10.36
C ASN A 111 51.43 -18.35 10.91
N HIS A 112 50.62 -19.42 10.87
CA HIS A 112 51.05 -20.77 11.23
C HIS A 112 51.96 -21.44 10.16
N GLY A 113 52.09 -20.83 8.97
CA GLY A 113 52.90 -21.37 7.88
C GLY A 113 52.21 -22.45 7.05
N ASP A 114 50.91 -22.70 7.30
CA ASP A 114 50.11 -23.69 6.57
C ASP A 114 49.68 -23.18 5.18
N LEU A 115 49.74 -21.86 4.96
CA LEU A 115 49.48 -21.22 3.67
C LEU A 115 50.68 -20.41 3.18
N THR A 116 51.00 -20.55 1.90
CA THR A 116 51.95 -19.66 1.24
C THR A 116 51.34 -18.27 0.99
N ALA A 117 52.19 -17.25 0.79
CA ALA A 117 51.73 -15.88 0.56
C ALA A 117 50.83 -15.74 -0.69
N GLU A 118 51.10 -16.52 -1.74
CA GLU A 118 50.32 -16.51 -2.98
C GLU A 118 48.95 -17.19 -2.81
N GLU A 119 48.88 -18.25 -2.03
CA GLU A 119 47.62 -18.93 -1.70
C GLU A 119 46.72 -18.06 -0.83
N TYR A 120 47.32 -17.31 0.11
CA TYR A 120 46.60 -16.38 0.98
C TYR A 120 45.95 -15.24 0.18
N GLU A 121 46.69 -14.60 -0.72
CA GLU A 121 46.15 -13.49 -1.52
C GLU A 121 45.04 -13.95 -2.48
N ARG A 122 45.14 -15.17 -3.05
CA ARG A 122 44.06 -15.75 -3.87
C ARG A 122 42.80 -16.03 -3.04
N ALA A 123 42.95 -16.58 -1.83
CA ALA A 123 41.83 -16.88 -0.95
C ALA A 123 41.13 -15.61 -0.44
N LYS A 124 41.91 -14.59 -0.05
CA LYS A 124 41.43 -13.28 0.37
C LYS A 124 40.64 -12.56 -0.73
N ALA A 125 41.14 -12.57 -1.97
CA ALA A 125 40.45 -11.98 -3.11
C ALA A 125 39.08 -12.66 -3.36
N LYS A 126 38.97 -13.97 -3.13
CA LYS A 126 37.74 -14.73 -3.29
C LYS A 126 36.69 -14.38 -2.22
N VAL A 127 37.10 -14.20 -0.96
CA VAL A 127 36.21 -13.80 0.15
C VAL A 127 35.75 -12.34 0.00
N LEU A 128 36.58 -11.45 -0.55
CA LEU A 128 36.21 -10.05 -0.80
C LEU A 128 35.32 -9.87 -2.04
N ALA A 129 35.36 -10.80 -2.99
CA ALA A 129 34.55 -10.75 -4.21
C ALA A 129 33.15 -11.40 -4.07
N GLY A 130 32.91 -12.16 -2.98
CA GLY A 130 31.65 -12.85 -2.68
C GLY A 130 30.59 -11.98 -2.04
#